data_AF-T0Z9C4-F1
#
_entry.id   AF-T0Z9C4-F1
#
_cell.length_a   1.000
_cell.length_b   1.000
_cell.length_c   1.000
_cell.angle_alpha   90.00
_cell.angle_beta   90.00
_cell.angle_gamma   90.00
#
_symmetry.space_group_name_H-M   'P 1'
#
loop_
_entity.id
_entity.type
_entity.pdbx_description
1 polymer ?
#
loop_
_entity_poly.entity_id
_entity_poly.type
_entity_poly.pdbx_seq_one_letter_code
_entity_poly.pdbx_strand_id
1 'polypeptide(L)'
;FGQEYTGKYRVKNFANKFLIALEDVKAVYPRADVRVVEAGLRLCASPPPIAAFSHTLSAGTASSRVPESATEGESRGSAGVPAGSGEAGPTQGRPIEPGPMPAGAVAEGAVERVFAHWRQVYGYSKAVLDAKRRKVITEALGMYSEADLCLCITGYQSSPHHMGQNDHGTVYDDIELFFRDARHIEA
;
A
#
# COMPACT_ATOMS: atom_id res chain seq x y z
N PHE A 1 15.16 7.55 5.66
CA PHE A 1 13.95 6.73 5.85
C PHE A 1 13.99 6.18 7.27
N GLY A 2 12.92 6.32 8.06
CA GLY A 2 12.85 5.73 9.40
C GLY A 2 13.15 6.64 10.61
N GLN A 3 13.50 7.91 10.40
CA GLN A 3 13.76 8.86 11.50
C GLN A 3 12.48 9.45 12.12
N GLU A 4 11.35 9.34 11.41
CA GLU A 4 10.02 9.75 11.87
C GLU A 4 9.46 8.85 12.98
N TYR A 5 9.99 7.62 13.12
CA TYR A 5 9.60 6.71 14.18
C TYR A 5 10.29 7.12 15.48
N THR A 6 9.50 7.67 16.39
CA THR A 6 9.94 8.10 17.72
C THR A 6 9.20 7.34 18.81
N GLY A 7 9.65 7.47 20.06
CA GLY A 7 9.03 6.82 21.21
C GLY A 7 9.51 5.40 21.51
N LYS A 8 8.84 4.76 22.48
CA LYS A 8 9.22 3.48 23.10
C LYS A 8 9.30 2.32 22.11
N TYR A 9 8.46 2.35 21.07
CA TYR A 9 8.34 1.26 20.09
C TYR A 9 8.88 1.63 18.70
N ARG A 10 9.73 2.67 18.59
CA ARG A 10 10.21 3.19 17.30
C ARG A 10 10.76 2.12 16.34
N VAL A 11 11.50 1.14 16.86
CA VAL A 11 12.14 0.10 16.04
C VAL A 11 11.08 -0.87 15.50
N LYS A 12 10.12 -1.27 16.33
CA LYS A 12 8.99 -2.14 15.95
C LYS A 12 8.08 -1.43 14.94
N ASN A 13 7.78 -0.15 15.18
CA ASN A 13 6.97 0.67 14.29
C ASN A 13 7.61 0.84 12.92
N PHE A 14 8.92 1.11 12.91
CA PHE A 14 9.71 1.17 11.68
C PHE A 14 9.66 -0.15 10.91
N ALA A 15 9.95 -1.27 11.58
CA ALA A 15 9.99 -2.58 10.93
C ALA A 15 8.64 -2.95 10.30
N ASN A 16 7.53 -2.76 11.03
CA ASN A 16 6.19 -3.06 10.52
C ASN A 16 5.82 -2.20 9.32
N LYS A 17 6.03 -0.88 9.39
CA LYS A 17 5.73 0.01 8.27
C LYS A 17 6.64 -0.24 7.07
N PHE A 18 7.90 -0.57 7.32
CA PHE A 18 8.84 -0.93 6.27
C PHE A 18 8.38 -2.20 5.54
N LEU A 19 7.89 -3.22 6.24
CA LEU A 19 7.38 -4.45 5.63
C LEU A 19 6.15 -4.21 4.75
N ILE A 20 5.23 -3.35 5.19
CA ILE A 20 4.06 -2.95 4.39
C ILE A 20 4.53 -2.24 3.10
N ALA A 21 5.40 -1.23 3.25
CA ALA A 21 5.93 -0.49 2.12
C ALA A 21 6.73 -1.38 1.16
N LEU A 22 7.43 -2.40 1.67
CA LEU A 22 8.16 -3.36 0.86
C LEU A 22 7.23 -4.19 -0.03
N GLU A 23 6.06 -4.57 0.47
CA GLU A 23 5.06 -5.29 -0.32
C GLU A 23 4.49 -4.42 -1.45
N ASP A 24 4.18 -3.16 -1.16
CA ASP A 24 3.75 -2.18 -2.17
C ASP A 24 4.82 -1.97 -3.26
N VAL A 25 6.09 -1.88 -2.85
CA VAL A 25 7.23 -1.76 -3.77
C VAL A 25 7.35 -3.01 -4.66
N LYS A 26 7.15 -4.21 -4.12
CA LYS A 26 7.14 -5.45 -4.92
C LYS A 26 5.99 -5.49 -5.92
N ALA A 27 4.84 -4.88 -5.60
CA ALA A 27 3.72 -4.78 -6.53
C ALA A 27 4.03 -3.86 -7.73
N VAL A 28 4.67 -2.71 -7.48
CA VAL A 28 5.07 -1.77 -8.54
C VAL A 28 6.28 -2.28 -9.33
N TYR A 29 7.19 -2.98 -8.66
CA TYR A 29 8.43 -3.51 -9.23
C TYR A 29 8.49 -5.04 -9.09
N PRO A 30 7.63 -5.79 -9.80
CA PRO A 30 7.57 -7.25 -9.66
C PRO A 30 8.84 -7.97 -10.13
N ARG A 31 9.70 -7.28 -10.90
CA ARG A 31 11.01 -7.79 -11.34
C ARG A 31 12.15 -7.51 -10.35
N ALA A 32 11.88 -6.77 -9.26
CA ALA A 32 12.85 -6.56 -8.20
C ALA A 32 12.98 -7.85 -7.36
N ASP A 33 14.13 -8.52 -7.44
CA ASP A 33 14.41 -9.69 -6.61
C ASP A 33 14.95 -9.22 -5.25
N VAL A 34 14.04 -8.90 -4.35
CA VAL A 34 14.32 -8.52 -2.97
C VAL A 34 13.85 -9.62 -2.05
N ARG A 35 14.73 -10.09 -1.17
CA ARG A 35 14.44 -11.20 -0.23
C ARG A 35 14.65 -10.75 1.20
N VAL A 36 13.69 -11.02 2.07
CA VAL A 36 13.86 -10.87 3.52
C VAL A 36 14.67 -12.06 4.01
N VAL A 37 15.77 -11.79 4.73
CA VAL A 37 16.65 -12.78 5.36
C VAL A 37 16.75 -12.48 6.84
N GLU A 38 17.23 -13.44 7.64
CA GLU A 38 17.35 -13.28 9.10
C GLU A 38 18.18 -12.04 9.51
N ALA A 39 19.18 -11.69 8.70
CA ALA A 39 20.04 -10.53 8.91
C ALA A 39 19.52 -9.21 8.28
N GLY A 40 18.32 -9.18 7.68
CA GLY A 40 17.75 -7.99 7.06
C GLY A 40 17.24 -8.22 5.64
N LEU A 41 17.62 -7.36 4.68
CA LEU A 41 17.21 -7.51 3.29
C LEU A 41 18.39 -7.88 2.40
N ARG A 42 18.18 -8.91 1.59
CA ARG A 42 19.07 -9.26 0.50
C ARG A 42 18.51 -8.67 -0.78
N LEU A 43 19.24 -7.71 -1.33
CA LEU A 43 19.00 -7.18 -2.67
C LEU A 43 19.76 -8.07 -3.67
N CYS A 44 19.04 -8.75 -4.54
CA CYS A 44 19.64 -9.44 -5.68
C CYS A 44 19.72 -8.49 -6.87
N ALA A 45 20.61 -8.79 -7.82
CA ALA A 45 20.71 -8.03 -9.06
C ALA A 45 19.41 -8.18 -9.85
N SER A 46 18.62 -7.10 -9.94
CA SER A 46 17.49 -7.04 -10.86
C SER A 46 18.00 -6.76 -12.28
N PRO A 47 17.37 -7.32 -13.33
CA PRO A 47 17.61 -6.86 -14.69
C PRO A 47 17.36 -5.35 -14.75
N PRO A 48 18.19 -4.57 -15.48
CA PRO A 48 17.98 -3.13 -15.57
C PRO A 48 16.55 -2.83 -16.06
N PRO A 49 15.96 -1.70 -15.66
CA PRO A 49 14.65 -1.29 -16.14
C PRO A 49 14.75 -0.94 -17.63
N ILE A 50 14.59 -1.94 -18.49
CA ILE A 50 14.42 -1.73 -19.92
C ILE A 50 12.98 -1.25 -20.10
N ALA A 51 12.83 -0.01 -20.56
CA ALA A 51 11.52 0.60 -20.82
C ALA A 51 10.76 -0.23 -21.86
N ALA A 52 9.88 -1.12 -21.40
CA ALA A 52 8.99 -1.89 -22.26
C ALA A 52 7.57 -1.34 -22.14
N PHE A 53 7.36 -0.12 -22.64
CA PHE A 53 6.02 0.31 -23.03
C PHE A 53 5.85 0.00 -24.51
N SER A 54 5.51 -1.25 -24.83
CA SER A 54 4.80 -1.51 -26.08
C SER A 54 3.34 -1.22 -25.80
N HIS A 55 2.88 -0.05 -26.25
CA HIS A 55 1.45 0.23 -26.35
C HIS A 55 0.86 -0.86 -27.23
N THR A 56 0.01 -1.69 -26.64
CA THR A 56 -0.90 -2.59 -27.34
C THR A 56 -1.85 -1.73 -28.19
N LEU A 57 -1.46 -1.47 -29.43
CA LEU A 57 -2.37 -0.96 -30.44
C LEU A 57 -3.35 -2.08 -30.80
N SER A 58 -4.58 -1.83 -30.36
CA SER A 58 -5.84 -2.46 -30.71
C SER A 58 -5.85 -3.13 -32.09
N ALA A 59 -6.28 -4.39 -32.10
CA ALA A 59 -6.58 -5.16 -33.29
C ALA A 59 -7.70 -4.49 -34.11
N GLY A 60 -7.30 -3.83 -35.20
CA GLY A 60 -8.18 -3.40 -36.28
C GLY A 60 -8.10 -4.39 -37.43
N THR A 61 -9.16 -5.18 -37.59
CA THR A 61 -9.51 -5.97 -38.78
C THR A 61 -9.32 -5.18 -40.09
N ALA A 62 -8.57 -5.72 -41.05
CA ALA A 62 -8.88 -5.57 -42.48
C ALA A 62 -8.09 -6.57 -43.36
N SER A 63 -8.85 -7.56 -43.83
CA SER A 63 -8.81 -8.29 -45.10
C SER A 63 -7.72 -7.96 -46.14
N SER A 64 -7.10 -9.05 -46.59
CA SER A 64 -6.38 -9.26 -47.85
C SER A 64 -7.07 -8.69 -49.10
N ARG A 65 -6.35 -7.95 -49.96
CA ARG A 65 -6.34 -8.10 -51.44
C ARG A 65 -5.16 -7.35 -52.09
N VAL A 66 -4.62 -8.00 -53.12
CA VAL A 66 -3.45 -7.80 -54.01
C VAL A 66 -3.19 -6.40 -54.64
N PRO A 67 -1.96 -6.15 -55.15
CA PRO A 67 -1.55 -4.87 -55.76
C PRO A 67 -1.76 -4.82 -57.28
N GLU A 68 -2.08 -3.65 -57.83
CA GLU A 68 -1.93 -3.36 -59.27
C GLU A 68 -1.59 -1.88 -59.52
N SER A 69 -0.36 -1.69 -60.00
CA SER A 69 0.16 -0.78 -61.02
C SER A 69 -0.48 0.60 -61.33
N ALA A 70 0.42 1.59 -61.36
CA ALA A 70 0.69 2.54 -62.45
C ALA A 70 0.34 4.04 -62.29
N THR A 71 1.40 4.82 -62.56
CA THR A 71 1.52 6.14 -63.22
C THR A 71 1.21 7.45 -62.48
N GLU A 72 2.31 8.17 -62.22
CA GLU A 72 2.64 9.56 -62.58
C GLU A 72 1.67 10.71 -62.24
N GLY A 73 2.22 11.77 -61.63
CA GLY A 73 1.54 13.06 -61.51
C GLY A 73 2.11 14.02 -60.47
N GLU A 74 3.31 14.53 -60.75
CA GLU A 74 3.88 15.85 -60.46
C GLU A 74 3.13 16.89 -59.57
N SER A 75 3.96 17.59 -58.78
CA SER A 75 3.98 19.05 -58.56
C SER A 75 3.53 19.66 -57.22
N ARG A 76 4.45 20.51 -56.70
CA ARG A 76 4.32 21.66 -55.77
C ARG A 76 4.06 21.30 -54.30
N GLY A 77 4.97 21.49 -53.35
CA GLY A 77 5.88 22.63 -53.17
C GLY A 77 5.14 23.78 -52.49
N SER A 78 5.09 23.81 -51.16
CA SER A 78 4.88 25.05 -50.42
C SER A 78 5.35 24.93 -48.97
N ALA A 79 6.38 25.70 -48.65
CA ALA A 79 6.85 26.00 -47.32
C ALA A 79 5.86 26.94 -46.62
N GLY A 80 5.71 26.79 -45.31
CA GLY A 80 4.89 27.69 -44.51
C GLY A 80 5.02 27.41 -43.02
N VAL A 81 6.11 27.89 -42.43
CA VAL A 81 6.14 28.27 -41.01
C VAL A 81 5.19 29.47 -40.82
N PRO A 82 4.56 29.65 -39.65
CA PRO A 82 5.25 30.47 -38.65
C PRO A 82 5.02 30.04 -37.20
N ALA A 83 6.01 30.42 -36.40
CA ALA A 83 5.99 30.47 -34.95
C ALA A 83 4.87 31.39 -34.42
N GLY A 84 4.18 30.94 -33.37
CA GLY A 84 3.29 31.74 -32.55
C GLY A 84 3.66 31.54 -31.09
N SER A 85 4.45 32.46 -30.56
CA SER A 85 4.63 32.67 -29.13
C SER A 85 3.30 33.08 -28.50
N GLY A 86 2.94 32.43 -27.40
CA GLY A 86 1.80 32.79 -26.57
C GLY A 86 2.04 32.32 -25.16
N GLU A 87 2.54 33.25 -24.33
CA GLU A 87 2.75 33.11 -22.90
C GLU A 87 1.42 32.84 -22.16
N ALA A 88 1.44 31.99 -21.13
CA ALA A 88 0.84 32.26 -19.82
C ALA A 88 0.92 31.03 -18.89
N GLY A 89 1.80 31.12 -17.89
CA GLY A 89 1.54 30.65 -16.52
C GLY A 89 1.63 29.15 -16.21
N PRO A 90 2.68 28.67 -15.51
CA PRO A 90 2.62 27.41 -14.80
C PRO A 90 1.79 27.61 -13.52
N THR A 91 0.53 27.14 -13.52
CA THR A 91 -0.22 26.99 -12.27
C THR A 91 0.39 25.83 -11.50
N GLN A 92 1.33 26.14 -10.62
CA GLN A 92 1.79 25.22 -9.58
C GLN A 92 0.58 24.79 -8.76
N GLY A 93 0.13 23.56 -8.98
CA GLY A 93 -0.76 22.84 -8.07
C GLY A 93 -0.05 22.73 -6.73
N ARG A 94 -0.42 23.63 -5.82
CA ARG A 94 0.00 23.65 -4.43
C ARG A 94 -0.35 22.28 -3.81
N PRO A 95 0.59 21.59 -3.14
CA PRO A 95 0.24 20.45 -2.29
C PRO A 95 -0.81 20.93 -1.30
N ILE A 96 -1.98 20.30 -1.31
CA ILE A 96 -2.95 20.40 -0.23
C ILE A 96 -2.27 19.85 1.03
N GLU A 97 -1.69 20.73 1.84
CA GLU A 97 -1.29 20.37 3.19
C GLU A 97 -2.56 19.89 3.92
N PRO A 98 -2.60 18.66 4.45
CA PRO A 98 -3.71 18.25 5.29
C PRO A 98 -3.62 19.08 6.57
N GLY A 99 -4.41 20.15 6.62
CA GLY A 99 -4.60 20.95 7.83
C GLY A 99 -5.01 20.05 9.00
N PRO A 100 -4.75 20.48 10.26
CA PRO A 100 -5.05 19.68 11.43
C PRO A 100 -6.57 19.48 11.51
N MET A 101 -7.02 18.27 11.21
CA MET A 101 -8.43 17.90 11.32
C MET A 101 -8.87 17.98 12.79
N PRO A 102 -10.12 18.42 13.05
CA PRO A 102 -10.62 18.54 14.42
C PRO A 102 -10.73 17.16 15.08
N ALA A 103 -10.06 17.01 16.23
CA ALA A 103 -9.89 15.76 17.00
C ALA A 103 -11.21 15.08 17.46
N GLY A 104 -12.37 15.71 17.29
CA GLY A 104 -13.67 15.19 17.72
C GLY A 104 -14.36 14.23 16.74
N ALA A 105 -14.14 14.37 15.42
CA ALA A 105 -14.81 13.53 14.42
C ALA A 105 -14.07 12.20 14.14
N VAL A 106 -12.84 12.06 14.64
CA VAL A 106 -11.98 10.91 14.36
C VAL A 106 -12.37 9.69 15.20
N ALA A 107 -12.97 9.89 16.38
CA ALA A 107 -13.33 8.82 17.30
C ALA A 107 -14.47 7.92 16.78
N GLU A 108 -15.43 8.49 16.04
CA GLU A 108 -16.69 7.82 15.68
C GLU A 108 -16.55 6.71 14.61
N GLY A 109 -15.35 6.57 14.03
CA GLY A 109 -15.00 5.45 13.15
C GLY A 109 -13.70 4.73 13.54
N ALA A 110 -13.10 5.07 14.67
CA ALA A 110 -11.83 4.48 15.09
C ALA A 110 -11.98 2.98 15.35
N VAL A 111 -13.11 2.57 15.94
CA VAL A 111 -13.40 1.15 16.20
C VAL A 111 -13.46 0.37 14.89
N GLU A 112 -14.19 0.88 13.91
CA GLU A 112 -14.37 0.28 12.59
C GLU A 112 -13.05 0.19 11.83
N ARG A 113 -12.19 1.20 11.92
CA ARG A 113 -10.87 1.21 11.28
C ARG A 113 -9.92 0.20 11.92
N VAL A 114 -9.85 0.12 13.25
CA VAL A 114 -9.06 -0.91 13.96
C VAL A 114 -9.54 -2.31 13.58
N PHE A 115 -10.86 -2.52 13.54
CA PHE A 115 -11.45 -3.78 13.13
C PHE A 115 -11.17 -4.12 11.66
N ALA A 116 -11.30 -3.15 10.76
CA ALA A 116 -10.99 -3.32 9.34
C ALA A 116 -9.52 -3.66 9.12
N HIS A 117 -8.61 -3.00 9.87
CA HIS A 117 -7.18 -3.31 9.86
C HIS A 117 -6.92 -4.77 10.24
N TRP A 118 -7.50 -5.24 11.34
CA TRP A 118 -7.39 -6.65 11.73
C TRP A 118 -7.92 -7.60 10.64
N ARG A 119 -9.08 -7.32 10.04
CA ARG A 119 -9.64 -8.13 8.94
C ARG A 119 -8.71 -8.20 7.74
N GLN A 120 -8.07 -7.09 7.39
CA GLN A 120 -7.12 -7.02 6.28
C GLN A 120 -5.84 -7.81 6.60
N VAL A 121 -5.29 -7.62 7.81
CA VAL A 121 -4.04 -8.24 8.26
C VAL A 121 -4.15 -9.77 8.32
N TYR A 122 -5.25 -10.29 8.84
CA TYR A 122 -5.46 -11.74 9.01
C TYR A 122 -6.35 -12.39 7.94
N GLY A 123 -6.78 -11.62 6.93
CA GLY A 123 -7.60 -12.15 5.83
C GLY A 123 -9.03 -12.53 6.23
N TYR A 124 -9.54 -12.02 7.36
CA TYR A 124 -10.90 -12.29 7.86
C TYR A 124 -11.98 -11.48 7.13
N SER A 125 -12.14 -11.75 5.83
CA SER A 125 -13.11 -11.08 4.97
C SER A 125 -14.58 -11.30 5.37
N LYS A 126 -14.89 -12.37 6.11
CA LYS A 126 -16.26 -12.66 6.59
C LYS A 126 -16.51 -12.26 8.05
N ALA A 127 -15.49 -11.82 8.78
CA ALA A 127 -15.68 -11.46 10.17
C ALA A 127 -16.52 -10.19 10.32
N VAL A 128 -17.40 -10.21 11.32
CA VAL A 128 -18.33 -9.12 11.64
C VAL A 128 -17.90 -8.48 12.95
N LEU A 129 -18.06 -7.16 13.05
CA LEU A 129 -17.84 -6.43 14.28
C LEU A 129 -18.99 -6.71 15.25
N ASP A 130 -18.86 -7.76 16.04
CA ASP A 130 -19.81 -8.12 17.09
C ASP A 130 -19.70 -7.19 18.32
N ALA A 131 -20.67 -7.29 19.22
CA ALA A 131 -20.75 -6.43 20.40
C ALA A 131 -19.55 -6.58 21.35
N LYS A 132 -18.95 -7.78 21.45
CA LYS A 132 -17.78 -8.01 22.32
C LYS A 132 -16.55 -7.39 21.72
N ARG A 133 -16.29 -7.63 20.42
CA ARG A 133 -15.17 -7.00 19.70
C ARG A 133 -15.28 -5.48 19.73
N ARG A 134 -16.47 -4.92 19.48
CA ARG A 134 -16.72 -3.48 19.59
C ARG A 134 -16.35 -2.97 20.99
N LYS A 135 -16.86 -3.61 22.05
CA LYS A 135 -16.59 -3.21 23.43
C LYS A 135 -15.09 -3.20 23.75
N VAL A 136 -14.39 -4.28 23.42
CA VAL A 136 -12.96 -4.43 23.70
C VAL A 136 -12.14 -3.37 22.96
N ILE A 137 -12.44 -3.11 21.68
CA ILE A 137 -11.76 -2.06 20.91
C ILE A 137 -12.07 -0.67 21.51
N THR A 138 -13.31 -0.40 21.88
CA THR A 138 -13.69 0.88 22.51
C THR A 138 -12.97 1.11 23.83
N GLU A 139 -12.88 0.08 24.70
CA GLU A 139 -12.14 0.16 25.96
C GLU A 139 -10.65 0.42 25.72
N ALA A 140 -10.06 -0.25 24.74
CA ALA A 140 -8.66 -0.07 24.36
C ALA A 140 -8.40 1.36 23.82
N LEU A 141 -9.31 1.90 22.99
CA LEU A 141 -9.24 3.28 22.48
C LEU A 141 -9.38 4.35 23.56
N GLY A 142 -9.88 3.99 24.75
CA GLY A 142 -9.90 4.89 25.91
C GLY A 142 -8.51 5.13 26.52
N MET A 143 -7.55 4.24 26.27
CA MET A 143 -6.20 4.28 26.85
C MET A 143 -5.09 4.41 25.80
N TYR A 144 -5.32 3.89 24.60
CA TYR A 144 -4.35 3.81 23.53
C TYR A 144 -4.87 4.49 22.26
N SER A 145 -3.96 4.99 21.43
CA SER A 145 -4.36 5.56 20.14
C SER A 145 -4.75 4.46 19.14
N GLU A 146 -5.57 4.79 18.15
CA GLU A 146 -5.88 3.90 17.03
C GLU A 146 -4.60 3.34 16.38
N ALA A 147 -3.58 4.18 16.23
CA ALA A 147 -2.30 3.78 15.64
C ALA A 147 -1.60 2.70 16.49
N ASP A 148 -1.60 2.85 17.81
CA ASP A 148 -1.01 1.86 18.74
C ASP A 148 -1.75 0.52 18.68
N LEU A 149 -3.08 0.55 18.59
CA LEU A 149 -3.90 -0.66 18.47
C LEU A 149 -3.65 -1.39 17.15
N CYS A 150 -3.58 -0.67 16.03
CA CYS A 150 -3.23 -1.25 14.73
C CYS A 150 -1.80 -1.83 14.73
N LEU A 151 -0.86 -1.18 15.43
CA LEU A 151 0.50 -1.68 15.61
C LEU A 151 0.54 -2.96 16.44
N CYS A 152 -0.21 -3.01 17.54
CA CYS A 152 -0.38 -4.20 18.37
C CYS A 152 -0.88 -5.38 17.53
N ILE A 153 -1.99 -5.21 16.81
CA ILE A 153 -2.57 -6.24 15.92
C ILE A 153 -1.52 -6.78 14.94
N THR A 154 -0.80 -5.90 14.26
CA THR A 154 0.20 -6.31 13.26
C THR A 154 1.40 -7.00 13.91
N GLY A 155 1.78 -6.58 15.11
CA GLY A 155 2.90 -7.16 15.86
C GLY A 155 2.72 -8.65 16.18
N TYR A 156 1.48 -9.09 16.43
CA TYR A 156 1.20 -10.50 16.75
C TYR A 156 1.45 -11.47 15.59
N GLN A 157 1.48 -11.01 14.33
CA GLN A 157 1.86 -11.86 13.19
C GLN A 157 3.29 -12.40 13.28
N SER A 158 4.18 -11.66 13.95
CA SER A 158 5.58 -12.04 14.09
C SER A 158 5.82 -13.11 15.17
N SER A 159 4.79 -13.44 15.96
CA SER A 159 4.91 -14.41 17.06
C SER A 159 4.62 -15.83 16.57
N PRO A 160 5.61 -16.76 16.58
CA PRO A 160 5.41 -18.15 16.17
C PRO A 160 4.27 -18.82 16.94
N HIS A 161 4.20 -18.58 18.24
CA HIS A 161 3.21 -19.16 19.14
C HIS A 161 1.76 -18.75 18.78
N HIS A 162 1.55 -17.50 18.35
CA HIS A 162 0.22 -17.02 17.94
C HIS A 162 -0.17 -17.52 16.55
N MET A 163 0.81 -17.85 15.70
CA MET A 163 0.60 -18.37 14.35
C MET A 163 0.47 -19.91 14.33
N GLY A 164 0.11 -20.53 15.46
CA GLY A 164 -0.10 -21.98 15.55
C GLY A 164 1.17 -22.80 15.72
N GLN A 165 2.35 -22.19 15.89
CA GLN A 165 3.56 -22.90 16.31
C GLN A 165 3.60 -23.03 17.84
N ASN A 166 2.57 -23.67 18.38
CA ASN A 166 2.43 -24.03 19.78
C ASN A 166 2.10 -25.52 19.90
N ASP A 167 2.19 -26.06 21.11
CA ASP A 167 1.95 -27.49 21.38
C ASP A 167 0.55 -27.96 20.96
N HIS A 168 -0.39 -27.03 20.82
CA HIS A 168 -1.78 -27.29 20.44
C HIS A 168 -2.06 -27.09 18.94
N GLY A 169 -1.12 -26.53 18.16
CA GLY A 169 -1.33 -26.16 16.75
C GLY A 169 -2.38 -25.06 16.53
N THR A 170 -2.81 -24.35 17.57
CA THR A 170 -3.94 -23.42 17.52
C THR A 170 -3.48 -22.02 17.14
N VAL A 171 -4.08 -21.42 16.11
CA VAL A 171 -3.85 -20.00 15.79
C VAL A 171 -4.63 -19.13 16.78
N TYR A 172 -3.94 -18.18 17.39
CA TYR A 172 -4.47 -17.27 18.39
C TYR A 172 -4.41 -15.84 17.87
N ASP A 173 -5.39 -15.48 17.04
CA ASP A 173 -5.39 -14.22 16.30
C ASP A 173 -6.68 -13.41 16.46
N ASP A 174 -7.49 -13.68 17.47
CA ASP A 174 -8.71 -12.94 17.75
C ASP A 174 -8.44 -11.59 18.44
N ILE A 175 -9.20 -10.56 18.07
CA ILE A 175 -9.11 -9.21 18.67
C ILE A 175 -9.33 -9.24 20.18
N GLU A 176 -10.23 -10.10 20.67
CA GLU A 176 -10.49 -10.27 22.10
C GLU A 176 -9.24 -10.70 22.86
N LEU A 177 -8.30 -11.39 22.20
CA LEU A 177 -7.05 -11.83 22.80
C LEU A 177 -6.01 -10.70 22.81
N PHE A 178 -5.89 -9.97 21.70
CA PHE A 178 -4.91 -8.89 21.57
C PHE A 178 -5.15 -7.73 22.53
N PHE A 179 -6.42 -7.41 22.80
CA PHE A 179 -6.80 -6.23 23.59
C PHE A 179 -7.36 -6.60 24.97
N ARG A 180 -7.06 -7.80 25.47
CA ARG A 180 -7.60 -8.31 26.75
C ARG A 180 -7.14 -7.49 27.96
N ASP A 181 -5.87 -7.09 27.97
CA ASP A 181 -5.27 -6.27 29.01
C ASP A 181 -4.06 -5.50 28.47
N ALA A 182 -3.70 -4.41 29.15
CA ALA A 182 -2.59 -3.52 28.78
C ALA A 182 -1.28 -4.27 28.48
N ARG A 183 -1.03 -5.39 29.17
CA ARG A 183 0.16 -6.23 28.95
C ARG A 183 0.23 -6.83 27.54
N HIS A 184 -0.91 -7.18 26.93
CA HIS A 184 -0.95 -7.71 25.57
C HIS A 184 -0.86 -6.58 24.54
N ILE A 185 -1.40 -5.40 24.86
CA ILE A 185 -1.31 -4.23 23.99
C ILE A 185 0.13 -3.69 23.91
N GLU A 186 0.89 -3.80 25.00
CA GLU A 186 2.27 -3.31 25.12
C GLU A 186 3.36 -4.33 24.80
N ALA A 187 3.00 -5.56 24.48
CA ALA A 187 3.92 -6.62 24.04
C ALA A 187 4.43 -6.35 22.61
#